data_AF-A0A955FLQ2-F1
#
_entry.id   AF-A0A955FLQ2-F1
#
_cell.length_a   1.000
_cell.length_b   1.000
_cell.length_c   1.000
_cell.angle_alpha   90.00
_cell.angle_beta   90.00
_cell.angle_gamma   90.00
#
_symmetry.space_group_name_H-M   'P 1'
#
loop_
_entity.id
_entity.type
_entity.pdbx_description
1 polymer ?
#
loop_
_entity_poly.entity_id
_entity_poly.type
_entity_poly.pdbx_seq_one_letter_code
_entity_poly.pdbx_strand_id
1 'polypeptide(L)'
;MRDDMTRKIQSLVAKLFNVDTDVELSRPDEQFGDYATNVALKLAKQLNKNPREVAQQIADALVQHVGGVASAEVAGPGFINLRLTDSILLDVAEVPLARPYDGQTVVTEYSDPNPFKVLHAGHLYTSIVGDAMSNLLELAGATVHRVNFGGDVGLHVGKTLWGILKELGGVHPEKLADVSVDKRADWMAARYVTGTQAYENDEAAKAEITELNKNVYEFHSTDDHESPLAQIYWTCREWSYAYFDEFYARIGTKFEKYYPESQTAPLGLKTVQEHVGTVYAESNGAIVFDGGEYGLHTRVFINSSGLPTYEAKDVGLAIQKWQDYHFDRSVIITGNDIVEYMKVVMKSLEQFAPETVVNTTHMTHGQVKLSGGVKMSSRKGNFLRAVDVLEAAHTASRAAGNDSETISLGAVKYAFLKQRVGGDIVYEPDESVSLQGNSGPYLQYAHARACSILTKGANAARPHMLQPAERQLLTKI
;
A
#
# COMPACT_ATOMS: atom_id res chain seq x y z
N MET A 1 14.21 -22.95 5.01
CA MET A 1 14.24 -24.11 5.94
C MET A 1 12.89 -24.83 6.05
N ARG A 2 11.80 -24.17 6.51
CA ARG A 2 10.49 -24.80 6.68
C ARG A 2 10.03 -25.58 5.44
N ASP A 3 10.02 -24.94 4.28
CA ASP A 3 9.49 -25.56 3.06
C ASP A 3 10.36 -26.73 2.56
N ASP A 4 11.68 -26.66 2.80
CA ASP A 4 12.58 -27.79 2.55
C ASP A 4 12.28 -28.98 3.48
N MET A 5 12.08 -28.71 4.78
CA MET A 5 11.69 -29.72 5.75
C MET A 5 10.32 -30.32 5.42
N THR A 6 9.34 -29.49 5.03
CA THR A 6 8.03 -29.94 4.56
C THR A 6 8.17 -30.93 3.40
N ARG A 7 8.94 -30.59 2.35
CA ARG A 7 9.18 -31.49 1.21
C ARG A 7 9.89 -32.78 1.59
N LYS A 8 10.86 -32.72 2.51
CA LYS A 8 11.55 -33.91 3.03
C LYS A 8 10.59 -34.85 3.76
N ILE A 9 9.70 -34.30 4.59
CA ILE A 9 8.68 -35.08 5.30
C ILE A 9 7.66 -35.67 4.31
N GLN A 10 7.20 -34.89 3.32
CA GLN A 10 6.31 -35.40 2.26
C GLN A 10 6.94 -36.57 1.50
N SER A 11 8.20 -36.43 1.07
CA SER A 11 8.92 -37.50 0.38
C SER A 11 9.11 -38.73 1.26
N LEU A 12 9.39 -38.54 2.56
CA LEU A 12 9.53 -39.64 3.51
C LEU A 12 8.19 -40.38 3.69
N VAL A 13 7.11 -39.66 3.90
CA VAL A 13 5.76 -40.21 4.04
C VAL A 13 5.34 -40.98 2.79
N ALA A 14 5.58 -40.42 1.60
CA ALA A 14 5.30 -41.10 0.34
C ALA A 14 6.08 -42.41 0.21
N LYS A 15 7.35 -42.44 0.63
CA LYS A 15 8.17 -43.67 0.65
C LYS A 15 7.69 -44.69 1.68
N LEU A 16 7.29 -44.25 2.87
CA LEU A 16 6.88 -45.15 3.96
C LEU A 16 5.52 -45.79 3.70
N PHE A 17 4.58 -45.06 3.12
CA PHE A 17 3.18 -45.48 3.06
C PHE A 17 2.62 -45.55 1.63
N ASN A 18 3.38 -45.17 0.62
CA ASN A 18 2.93 -45.10 -0.78
C ASN A 18 1.67 -44.23 -0.94
N VAL A 19 1.64 -43.10 -0.23
CA VAL A 19 0.55 -42.14 -0.22
C VAL A 19 1.12 -40.74 -0.37
N ASP A 20 0.52 -39.95 -1.27
CA ASP A 20 0.79 -38.52 -1.35
C ASP A 20 -0.09 -37.78 -0.35
N THR A 21 0.49 -36.82 0.38
CA THR A 21 -0.23 -36.05 1.39
C THR A 21 0.39 -34.69 1.60
N ASP A 22 -0.46 -33.73 1.94
CA ASP A 22 0.00 -32.41 2.31
C ASP A 22 0.48 -32.36 3.76
N VAL A 23 1.74 -31.96 3.93
CA VAL A 23 2.39 -31.83 5.24
C VAL A 23 2.36 -30.37 5.64
N GLU A 24 1.85 -30.12 6.84
CA GLU A 24 1.89 -28.80 7.44
C GLU A 24 2.89 -28.83 8.61
N LEU A 25 3.76 -27.83 8.66
CA LEU A 25 4.66 -27.56 9.78
C LEU A 25 4.23 -26.29 10.50
N SER A 26 3.83 -26.43 11.76
CA SER A 26 3.58 -25.31 12.66
C SER A 26 4.76 -25.09 13.61
N ARG A 27 4.84 -23.91 14.23
CA ARG A 27 5.81 -23.60 15.29
C ARG A 27 5.11 -23.79 16.65
N PRO A 28 5.44 -24.83 17.43
CA PRO A 28 4.83 -25.04 18.74
C PRO A 28 5.51 -24.16 19.81
N ASP A 29 5.06 -24.25 21.06
CA ASP A 29 5.81 -23.69 22.19
C ASP A 29 7.21 -24.31 22.26
N GLU A 30 8.20 -23.54 22.70
CA GLU A 30 9.64 -23.90 22.68
C GLU A 30 9.95 -25.25 23.36
N GLN A 31 9.20 -25.61 24.40
CA GLN A 31 9.36 -26.89 25.10
C GLN A 31 9.04 -28.11 24.21
N PHE A 32 8.23 -27.92 23.17
CA PHE A 32 7.80 -28.96 22.22
C PHE A 32 8.65 -29.02 20.95
N GLY A 33 9.79 -28.32 20.89
CA GLY A 33 10.69 -28.34 19.74
C GLY A 33 10.51 -27.14 18.80
N ASP A 34 11.11 -27.20 17.62
CA ASP A 34 11.15 -26.08 16.67
C ASP A 34 10.00 -26.14 15.65
N TYR A 35 9.54 -27.35 15.32
CA TYR A 35 8.40 -27.58 14.45
C TYR A 35 7.49 -28.68 14.98
N ALA A 36 6.22 -28.64 14.62
CA ALA A 36 5.27 -29.72 14.86
C ALA A 36 4.49 -30.05 13.58
N THR A 37 4.10 -31.32 13.42
CA THR A 37 3.22 -31.76 12.34
C THR A 37 2.12 -32.69 12.82
N ASN A 38 0.97 -32.62 12.16
CA ASN A 38 -0.20 -33.49 12.37
C ASN A 38 -0.38 -34.52 11.25
N VAL A 39 0.62 -34.70 10.37
CA VAL A 39 0.50 -35.56 9.17
C VAL A 39 0.06 -36.98 9.51
N ALA A 40 0.49 -37.55 10.63
CA ALA A 40 0.09 -38.88 11.05
C ALA A 40 -1.42 -39.00 11.31
N LEU A 41 -2.05 -37.95 11.86
CA LEU A 41 -3.50 -37.88 12.07
C LEU A 41 -4.26 -37.85 10.73
N LYS A 42 -3.73 -37.13 9.72
CA LYS A 42 -4.30 -37.09 8.36
C LYS A 42 -4.24 -38.47 7.71
N LEU A 43 -3.13 -39.18 7.87
CA LEU A 43 -2.88 -40.47 7.24
C LEU A 43 -3.56 -41.65 7.92
N ALA A 44 -3.75 -41.61 9.25
CA ALA A 44 -4.23 -42.75 10.03
C ALA A 44 -5.52 -43.37 9.50
N LYS A 45 -6.47 -42.51 9.07
CA LYS A 45 -7.75 -42.94 8.48
C LYS A 45 -7.55 -43.64 7.13
N GLN A 46 -6.70 -43.09 6.27
CA GLN A 46 -6.40 -43.65 4.96
C GLN A 46 -5.64 -44.98 5.06
N LEU A 47 -4.74 -45.10 6.05
CA LEU A 47 -3.95 -46.29 6.29
C LEU A 47 -4.67 -47.34 7.14
N ASN A 48 -5.85 -47.02 7.68
CA ASN A 48 -6.60 -47.84 8.63
C ASN A 48 -5.72 -48.33 9.81
N LYS A 49 -4.91 -47.42 10.38
CA LYS A 49 -3.98 -47.67 11.49
C LYS A 49 -4.22 -46.71 12.64
N ASN A 50 -3.73 -47.06 13.84
CA ASN A 50 -3.74 -46.15 14.97
C ASN A 50 -2.87 -44.91 14.65
N PRO A 51 -3.37 -43.67 14.82
CA PRO A 51 -2.59 -42.49 14.47
C PRO A 51 -1.28 -42.35 15.26
N ARG A 52 -1.22 -42.85 16.49
CA ARG A 52 -0.01 -42.85 17.30
C ARG A 52 1.05 -43.82 16.77
N GLU A 53 0.62 -44.97 16.24
CA GLU A 53 1.53 -45.93 15.59
C GLU A 53 2.08 -45.39 14.27
N VAL A 54 1.24 -44.70 13.48
CA VAL A 54 1.68 -44.00 12.26
C VAL A 54 2.65 -42.88 12.63
N ALA A 55 2.35 -42.11 13.68
CA ALA A 55 3.22 -41.05 14.17
C ALA A 55 4.59 -41.58 14.61
N GLN A 56 4.63 -42.72 15.31
CA GLN A 56 5.89 -43.34 15.73
C GLN A 56 6.73 -43.79 14.53
N GLN A 57 6.11 -44.45 13.54
CA GLN A 57 6.80 -44.85 12.31
C GLN A 57 7.41 -43.65 11.57
N ILE A 58 6.66 -42.54 11.49
CA ILE A 58 7.16 -41.30 10.88
C ILE A 58 8.28 -40.69 11.72
N ALA A 59 8.10 -40.58 13.05
CA ALA A 59 9.09 -40.00 13.95
C ALA A 59 10.44 -40.76 13.89
N ASP A 60 10.40 -42.09 13.97
CA ASP A 60 11.60 -42.93 13.89
C ASP A 60 12.30 -42.76 12.54
N ALA A 61 11.53 -42.76 11.45
CA ALA A 61 12.05 -42.58 10.10
C ALA A 61 12.61 -41.16 9.87
N LEU A 62 12.05 -40.13 10.51
CA LEU A 62 12.56 -38.76 10.43
C LEU A 62 13.96 -38.66 11.03
N VAL A 63 14.15 -39.22 12.23
CA VAL A 63 15.46 -39.23 12.90
C VAL A 63 16.49 -40.03 12.09
N GLN A 64 16.08 -41.14 11.48
CA GLN A 64 16.98 -42.03 10.75
C GLN A 64 17.35 -41.54 9.34
N HIS A 65 16.42 -40.87 8.64
CA HIS A 65 16.54 -40.64 7.20
C HIS A 65 16.51 -39.16 6.80
N VAL A 66 16.13 -38.26 7.70
CA VAL A 66 16.09 -36.82 7.42
C VAL A 66 17.20 -36.10 8.16
N GLY A 67 18.22 -35.70 7.38
CA GLY A 67 19.36 -34.96 7.89
C GLY A 67 18.95 -33.71 8.66
N GLY A 68 19.50 -33.60 9.88
CA GLY A 68 19.37 -32.45 10.76
C GLY A 68 18.09 -32.39 11.60
N VAL A 69 17.35 -33.49 11.70
CA VAL A 69 16.42 -33.76 12.80
C VAL A 69 17.21 -34.38 13.96
N ALA A 70 17.28 -33.68 15.10
CA ALA A 70 17.92 -34.16 16.31
C ALA A 70 17.01 -35.12 17.11
N SER A 71 15.72 -34.79 17.20
CA SER A 71 14.70 -35.69 17.76
C SER A 71 13.33 -35.46 17.12
N ALA A 72 12.52 -36.51 17.13
CA ALA A 72 11.12 -36.46 16.75
C ALA A 72 10.30 -37.20 17.83
N GLU A 73 9.42 -36.49 18.52
CA GLU A 73 8.66 -37.01 19.66
C GLU A 73 7.17 -37.03 19.37
N VAL A 74 6.52 -38.17 19.62
CA VAL A 74 5.07 -38.29 19.42
C VAL A 74 4.32 -37.73 20.62
N ALA A 75 3.49 -36.71 20.38
CA ALA A 75 2.67 -36.05 21.38
C ALA A 75 1.17 -36.34 21.18
N GLY A 76 0.47 -36.53 22.31
CA GLY A 76 -0.98 -36.69 22.35
C GLY A 76 -1.50 -37.80 21.40
N PRO A 77 -2.49 -37.51 20.54
CA PRO A 77 -3.11 -38.51 19.67
C PRO A 77 -2.27 -38.88 18.43
N GLY A 78 -1.15 -38.20 18.15
CA GLY A 78 -0.34 -38.43 16.95
C GLY A 78 0.28 -37.17 16.34
N PHE A 79 0.47 -36.11 17.13
CA PHE A 79 1.33 -34.99 16.71
C PHE A 79 2.78 -35.44 16.79
N ILE A 80 3.63 -34.90 15.92
CA ILE A 80 5.06 -35.16 15.91
C ILE A 80 5.78 -33.83 16.13
N ASN A 81 6.46 -33.74 17.26
CA ASN A 81 7.26 -32.62 17.70
C ASN A 81 8.71 -32.82 17.24
N LEU A 82 9.25 -31.89 16.47
CA LEU A 82 10.57 -31.98 15.85
C LEU A 82 11.53 -31.02 16.53
N ARG A 83 12.68 -31.55 16.96
CA ARG A 83 13.84 -30.75 17.36
C ARG A 83 14.91 -30.88 16.29
N LEU A 84 15.35 -29.77 15.74
CA LEU A 84 16.41 -29.70 14.73
C LEU A 84 17.80 -29.76 15.38
N THR A 85 18.80 -30.16 14.62
CA THR A 85 20.19 -30.05 15.05
C THR A 85 20.64 -28.58 15.13
N ASP A 86 21.56 -28.27 16.04
CA ASP A 86 22.14 -26.93 16.17
C ASP A 86 22.85 -26.47 14.89
N SER A 87 23.46 -27.40 14.15
CA SER A 87 24.08 -27.11 12.85
C SER A 87 23.09 -26.53 11.85
N ILE A 88 21.90 -27.13 11.71
CA ILE A 88 20.86 -26.60 10.81
C ILE A 88 20.42 -25.21 11.24
N LEU A 89 20.22 -24.96 12.54
CA LEU A 89 19.81 -23.63 13.01
C LEU A 89 20.89 -22.58 12.79
N LEU A 90 22.16 -22.95 12.93
CA LEU A 90 23.28 -22.07 12.62
C LEU A 90 23.35 -21.77 11.12
N ASP A 91 23.07 -22.74 10.26
CA ASP A 91 23.07 -22.55 8.82
C ASP A 91 21.97 -21.58 8.36
N VAL A 92 20.84 -21.49 9.09
CA VAL A 92 19.76 -20.52 8.79
C VAL A 92 20.26 -19.08 8.81
N ALA A 93 21.19 -18.73 9.71
CA ALA A 93 21.75 -17.39 9.79
C ALA A 93 22.59 -17.00 8.55
N GLU A 94 22.98 -17.98 7.74
CA GLU A 94 23.79 -17.81 6.53
C GLU A 94 22.96 -17.97 5.25
N VAL A 95 21.67 -18.34 5.36
CA VAL A 95 20.79 -18.48 4.20
C VAL A 95 20.45 -17.09 3.65
N PRO A 96 20.72 -16.81 2.37
CA PRO A 96 20.30 -15.56 1.76
C PRO A 96 18.77 -15.47 1.74
N LEU A 97 18.24 -14.26 1.84
CA LEU A 97 16.80 -14.01 1.73
C LEU A 97 16.27 -14.58 0.41
N ALA A 98 15.15 -15.27 0.49
CA ALA A 98 14.49 -15.81 -0.69
C ALA A 98 13.99 -14.66 -1.58
N ARG A 99 14.15 -14.85 -2.90
CA ARG A 99 13.73 -13.88 -3.92
C ARG A 99 12.62 -14.48 -4.82
N PRO A 100 11.41 -14.73 -4.27
CA PRO A 100 10.34 -15.43 -4.99
C PRO A 100 9.76 -14.67 -6.18
N TYR A 101 10.06 -13.38 -6.32
CA TYR A 101 9.59 -12.52 -7.40
C TYR A 101 10.71 -12.15 -8.38
N ASP A 102 11.84 -12.86 -8.37
CA ASP A 102 12.90 -12.65 -9.36
C ASP A 102 12.35 -12.76 -10.79
N GLY A 103 12.65 -11.73 -11.59
CA GLY A 103 12.20 -11.61 -12.98
C GLY A 103 10.75 -11.16 -13.15
N GLN A 104 10.00 -10.93 -12.07
CA GLN A 104 8.63 -10.39 -12.15
C GLN A 104 8.64 -8.86 -12.17
N THR A 105 7.72 -8.30 -12.97
CA THR A 105 7.42 -6.88 -13.03
C THR A 105 6.21 -6.59 -12.15
N VAL A 106 6.37 -5.66 -11.20
CA VAL A 106 5.32 -5.31 -10.23
C VAL A 106 5.05 -3.82 -10.25
N VAL A 107 3.78 -3.43 -10.34
CA VAL A 107 3.36 -2.02 -10.26
C VAL A 107 2.73 -1.76 -8.89
N THR A 108 3.14 -0.68 -8.22
CA THR A 108 2.56 -0.25 -6.95
C THR A 108 1.99 1.17 -7.08
N GLU A 109 0.68 1.29 -6.94
CA GLU A 109 -0.06 2.56 -7.01
C GLU A 109 -0.52 2.98 -5.62
N TYR A 110 -0.11 4.18 -5.19
CA TYR A 110 -0.42 4.70 -3.88
C TYR A 110 -0.18 6.21 -3.77
N SER A 111 -0.59 6.76 -2.62
CA SER A 111 -0.62 8.19 -2.28
C SER A 111 -1.67 8.98 -3.04
N ASP A 112 -1.66 8.92 -4.36
CA ASP A 112 -2.75 9.38 -5.26
C ASP A 112 -3.39 10.74 -4.88
N PRO A 113 -2.59 11.79 -4.58
CA PRO A 113 -3.14 13.08 -4.22
C PRO A 113 -3.69 13.81 -5.44
N ASN A 114 -4.69 14.65 -5.18
CA ASN A 114 -5.19 15.57 -6.18
C ASN A 114 -4.38 16.88 -6.15
N PRO A 115 -3.79 17.32 -7.27
CA PRO A 115 -3.32 18.70 -7.43
C PRO A 115 -4.39 19.72 -7.00
N PHE A 116 -3.97 20.94 -6.67
CA PHE A 116 -4.83 22.01 -6.12
C PHE A 116 -5.39 21.73 -4.70
N LYS A 117 -4.99 20.62 -4.08
CA LYS A 117 -5.26 20.30 -2.66
C LYS A 117 -3.95 19.97 -1.95
N VAL A 118 -3.95 20.13 -0.63
CA VAL A 118 -2.82 19.68 0.19
C VAL A 118 -2.95 18.21 0.57
N LEU A 119 -1.81 17.58 0.84
CA LEU A 119 -1.73 16.21 1.31
C LEU A 119 -2.30 16.10 2.73
N HIS A 120 -3.27 15.21 2.94
CA HIS A 120 -3.79 14.87 4.26
C HIS A 120 -3.16 13.59 4.82
N ALA A 121 -3.41 13.29 6.09
CA ALA A 121 -2.85 12.11 6.76
C ALA A 121 -3.16 10.77 6.06
N GLY A 122 -4.30 10.66 5.37
CA GLY A 122 -4.58 9.49 4.51
C GLY A 122 -3.51 9.28 3.42
N HIS A 123 -3.10 10.33 2.70
CA HIS A 123 -2.05 10.24 1.69
C HIS A 123 -0.68 9.93 2.32
N LEU A 124 -0.39 10.46 3.52
CA LEU A 124 0.83 10.09 4.25
C LEU A 124 0.84 8.60 4.60
N TYR A 125 -0.29 8.05 5.06
CA TYR A 125 -0.39 6.63 5.35
C TYR A 125 -0.14 5.77 4.12
N THR A 126 -0.86 6.03 3.02
CA THR A 126 -0.69 5.24 1.79
C THR A 126 0.69 5.42 1.19
N SER A 127 1.30 6.61 1.28
CA SER A 127 2.71 6.83 0.92
C SER A 127 3.66 5.92 1.68
N ILE A 128 3.50 5.82 3.01
CA ILE A 128 4.38 5.01 3.86
C ILE A 128 4.16 3.52 3.62
N VAL A 129 2.90 3.06 3.58
CA VAL A 129 2.59 1.64 3.40
C VAL A 129 2.94 1.17 1.99
N GLY A 130 2.58 1.95 0.97
CA GLY A 130 2.89 1.65 -0.42
C GLY A 130 4.39 1.58 -0.68
N ASP A 131 5.17 2.51 -0.13
CA ASP A 131 6.63 2.46 -0.25
C ASP A 131 7.23 1.27 0.51
N ALA A 132 6.77 0.98 1.72
CA ALA A 132 7.23 -0.18 2.48
C ALA A 132 6.93 -1.51 1.76
N MET A 133 5.73 -1.64 1.19
CA MET A 133 5.37 -2.79 0.36
C MET A 133 6.26 -2.89 -0.88
N SER A 134 6.52 -1.77 -1.55
CA SER A 134 7.39 -1.71 -2.72
C SER A 134 8.82 -2.17 -2.36
N ASN A 135 9.36 -1.70 -1.24
CA ASN A 135 10.69 -2.10 -0.76
C ASN A 135 10.76 -3.61 -0.43
N LEU A 136 9.69 -4.18 0.13
CA LEU A 136 9.61 -5.62 0.40
C LEU A 136 9.56 -6.44 -0.90
N LEU A 137 8.83 -5.97 -1.91
CA LEU A 137 8.74 -6.61 -3.22
C LEU A 137 10.09 -6.58 -3.97
N GLU A 138 10.79 -5.44 -3.92
CA GLU A 138 12.16 -5.33 -4.46
C GLU A 138 13.14 -6.27 -3.75
N LEU A 139 13.10 -6.32 -2.41
CA LEU A 139 13.92 -7.24 -1.63
C LEU A 139 13.63 -8.71 -1.96
N ALA A 140 12.37 -9.01 -2.28
CA ALA A 140 11.92 -10.32 -2.73
C ALA A 140 12.18 -10.57 -4.24
N GLY A 141 12.89 -9.68 -4.93
CA GLY A 141 13.44 -9.90 -6.27
C GLY A 141 12.70 -9.23 -7.44
N ALA A 142 11.55 -8.59 -7.18
CA ALA A 142 10.76 -7.96 -8.24
C ALA A 142 11.42 -6.68 -8.79
N THR A 143 11.14 -6.38 -10.06
CA THR A 143 11.31 -5.03 -10.61
C THR A 143 10.04 -4.23 -10.30
N VAL A 144 10.15 -3.23 -9.41
CA VAL A 144 8.98 -2.50 -8.89
C VAL A 144 8.87 -1.10 -9.49
N HIS A 145 7.77 -0.84 -10.18
CA HIS A 145 7.38 0.47 -10.70
C HIS A 145 6.41 1.16 -9.73
N ARG A 146 6.87 2.23 -9.09
CA ARG A 146 6.06 3.03 -8.15
C ARG A 146 5.35 4.12 -8.93
N VAL A 147 4.02 4.12 -8.91
CA VAL A 147 3.19 5.03 -9.70
C VAL A 147 2.21 5.78 -8.82
N ASN A 148 1.76 6.93 -9.30
CA ASN A 148 0.84 7.81 -8.58
C ASN A 148 -0.29 8.29 -9.51
N PHE A 149 -1.54 8.19 -9.09
CA PHE A 149 -2.72 8.56 -9.85
C PHE A 149 -3.45 9.75 -9.20
N GLY A 150 -3.49 10.90 -9.88
CA GLY A 150 -4.01 12.14 -9.28
C GLY A 150 -4.96 12.91 -10.17
N GLY A 151 -6.05 13.42 -9.61
CA GLY A 151 -7.03 14.23 -10.33
C GLY A 151 -6.60 15.67 -10.53
N ASP A 152 -6.00 15.96 -11.69
CA ASP A 152 -5.62 17.31 -12.12
C ASP A 152 -6.70 18.02 -12.95
N VAL A 153 -7.85 17.38 -13.12
CA VAL A 153 -9.06 17.90 -13.76
C VAL A 153 -10.27 17.64 -12.84
N GLY A 154 -11.38 18.32 -13.09
CA GLY A 154 -12.62 18.11 -12.33
C GLY A 154 -12.99 19.27 -11.39
N LEU A 155 -14.13 19.11 -10.73
CA LEU A 155 -14.81 20.22 -10.07
C LEU A 155 -14.00 20.86 -8.94
N HIS A 156 -13.11 20.11 -8.27
CA HIS A 156 -12.22 20.70 -7.25
C HIS A 156 -11.22 21.68 -7.85
N VAL A 157 -10.75 21.43 -9.08
CA VAL A 157 -9.89 22.35 -9.80
C VAL A 157 -10.66 23.62 -10.14
N GLY A 158 -11.86 23.49 -10.70
CA GLY A 158 -12.73 24.64 -11.00
C GLY A 158 -13.02 25.50 -9.76
N LYS A 159 -13.30 24.87 -8.61
CA LYS A 159 -13.46 25.57 -7.33
C LYS A 159 -12.21 26.32 -6.92
N THR A 160 -11.04 25.68 -7.01
CA THR A 160 -9.77 26.29 -6.63
C THR A 160 -9.42 27.45 -7.55
N LEU A 161 -9.56 27.27 -8.86
CA LEU A 161 -9.36 28.33 -9.85
C LEU A 161 -10.27 29.52 -9.59
N TRP A 162 -11.55 29.30 -9.28
CA TRP A 162 -12.46 30.39 -8.93
C TRP A 162 -11.94 31.20 -7.74
N GLY A 163 -11.52 30.52 -6.67
CA GLY A 163 -10.93 31.18 -5.50
C GLY A 163 -9.65 31.95 -5.84
N ILE A 164 -8.82 31.38 -6.73
CA ILE A 164 -7.61 32.04 -7.25
C ILE A 164 -7.99 33.31 -8.02
N LEU A 165 -8.93 33.24 -8.95
CA LEU A 165 -9.33 34.41 -9.74
C LEU A 165 -9.91 35.54 -8.87
N LYS A 166 -10.68 35.22 -7.83
CA LYS A 166 -11.16 36.25 -6.89
C LYS A 166 -10.01 36.91 -6.13
N GLU A 167 -9.01 36.14 -5.71
CA GLU A 167 -7.82 36.66 -5.03
C GLU A 167 -6.97 37.55 -5.95
N LEU A 168 -6.75 37.12 -7.19
CA LEU A 168 -5.96 37.87 -8.16
C LEU A 168 -6.73 39.10 -8.70
N GLY A 169 -8.03 39.21 -8.41
CA GLY A 169 -8.91 40.27 -8.89
C GLY A 169 -9.30 40.12 -10.37
N GLY A 170 -9.26 38.89 -10.91
CA GLY A 170 -9.50 38.58 -12.32
C GLY A 170 -8.49 37.58 -12.88
N VAL A 171 -8.43 37.49 -14.21
CA VAL A 171 -7.48 36.63 -14.94
C VAL A 171 -6.15 37.39 -15.11
N HIS A 172 -5.32 37.32 -14.07
CA HIS A 172 -4.06 38.06 -13.95
C HIS A 172 -2.90 37.10 -13.61
N PRO A 173 -2.40 36.30 -14.57
CA PRO A 173 -1.34 35.31 -14.32
C PRO A 173 -0.06 35.92 -13.74
N GLU A 174 0.27 37.17 -14.09
CA GLU A 174 1.45 37.87 -13.62
C GLU A 174 1.50 38.03 -12.09
N LYS A 175 0.34 38.10 -11.42
CA LYS A 175 0.24 38.23 -9.96
C LYS A 175 0.57 36.95 -9.20
N LEU A 176 0.67 35.81 -9.88
CA LEU A 176 1.14 34.57 -9.25
C LEU A 176 2.60 34.66 -8.78
N ALA A 177 3.40 35.56 -9.38
CA ALA A 177 4.77 35.81 -8.96
C ALA A 177 4.87 36.38 -7.54
N ASP A 178 3.80 37.02 -7.04
CA ASP A 178 3.76 37.61 -5.70
C ASP A 178 3.57 36.55 -4.59
N VAL A 179 3.22 35.31 -4.95
CA VAL A 179 3.03 34.21 -4.00
C VAL A 179 4.37 33.54 -3.70
N SER A 180 4.87 33.72 -2.48
CA SER A 180 6.14 33.12 -2.04
C SER A 180 6.09 31.60 -2.09
N VAL A 181 7.22 30.99 -2.46
CA VAL A 181 7.32 29.54 -2.71
C VAL A 181 6.83 28.71 -1.51
N ASP A 182 7.26 29.09 -0.30
CA ASP A 182 6.93 28.44 0.97
C ASP A 182 5.43 28.55 1.36
N LYS A 183 4.67 29.43 0.69
CA LYS A 183 3.25 29.64 0.97
C LYS A 183 2.32 29.06 -0.09
N ARG A 184 2.83 28.62 -1.25
CA ARG A 184 1.99 28.22 -2.39
C ARG A 184 0.98 27.13 -2.05
N ALA A 185 1.38 26.08 -1.33
CA ALA A 185 0.50 24.98 -0.96
C ALA A 185 -0.66 25.44 -0.06
N ASP A 186 -0.35 26.16 1.01
CA ASP A 186 -1.35 26.72 1.94
C ASP A 186 -2.21 27.80 1.27
N TRP A 187 -1.61 28.61 0.40
CA TRP A 187 -2.29 29.61 -0.39
C TRP A 187 -3.34 28.96 -1.30
N MET A 188 -3.00 27.92 -2.06
CA MET A 188 -3.94 27.18 -2.89
C MET A 188 -5.03 26.48 -2.07
N ALA A 189 -4.67 25.87 -0.94
CA ALA A 189 -5.63 25.20 -0.06
C ALA A 189 -6.72 26.16 0.45
N ALA A 190 -6.34 27.39 0.81
CA ALA A 190 -7.30 28.42 1.20
C ALA A 190 -8.27 28.76 0.06
N ARG A 191 -7.80 28.82 -1.20
CA ARG A 191 -8.64 29.14 -2.36
C ARG A 191 -9.57 27.97 -2.71
N TYR A 192 -9.15 26.74 -2.52
CA TYR A 192 -10.03 25.57 -2.61
C TYR A 192 -11.18 25.65 -1.60
N VAL A 193 -10.90 26.04 -0.35
CA VAL A 193 -11.93 26.22 0.69
C VAL A 193 -12.90 27.34 0.30
N THR A 194 -12.38 28.50 -0.12
CA THR A 194 -13.19 29.64 -0.58
C THR A 194 -14.10 29.25 -1.75
N GLY A 195 -13.56 28.61 -2.79
CA GLY A 195 -14.34 28.17 -3.94
C GLY A 195 -15.35 27.07 -3.60
N THR A 196 -15.02 26.19 -2.65
CA THR A 196 -15.98 25.17 -2.17
C THR A 196 -17.17 25.81 -1.47
N GLN A 197 -16.93 26.79 -0.58
CA GLN A 197 -17.99 27.52 0.10
C GLN A 197 -18.85 28.33 -0.88
N ALA A 198 -18.23 28.97 -1.88
CA ALA A 198 -18.95 29.70 -2.92
C ALA A 198 -19.84 28.77 -3.75
N TYR A 199 -19.32 27.61 -4.17
CA TYR A 199 -20.10 26.62 -4.94
C TYR A 199 -21.34 26.12 -4.19
N GLU A 200 -21.27 26.00 -2.86
CA GLU A 200 -22.39 25.51 -2.03
C GLU A 200 -23.44 26.59 -1.73
N ASN A 201 -23.05 27.88 -1.70
CA ASN A 201 -23.90 28.95 -1.16
C ASN A 201 -24.25 30.06 -2.17
N ASP A 202 -23.63 30.08 -3.35
CA ASP A 202 -23.82 31.11 -4.37
C ASP A 202 -24.04 30.47 -5.76
N GLU A 203 -25.25 30.62 -6.30
CA GLU A 203 -25.61 30.06 -7.61
C GLU A 203 -24.86 30.74 -8.78
N ALA A 204 -24.47 32.01 -8.67
CA ALA A 204 -23.65 32.67 -9.68
C ALA A 204 -22.23 32.09 -9.68
N ALA A 205 -21.63 31.95 -8.48
CA ALA A 205 -20.33 31.31 -8.33
C ALA A 205 -20.33 29.86 -8.83
N LYS A 206 -21.40 29.12 -8.57
CA LYS A 206 -21.57 27.74 -9.05
C LYS A 206 -21.59 27.64 -10.57
N ALA A 207 -22.25 28.57 -11.26
CA ALA A 207 -22.20 28.66 -12.73
C ALA A 207 -20.80 28.98 -13.23
N GLU A 208 -20.12 29.99 -12.64
CA GLU A 208 -18.73 30.35 -12.97
C GLU A 208 -17.77 29.16 -12.76
N ILE A 209 -17.88 28.45 -11.65
CA ILE A 209 -17.05 27.27 -11.32
C ILE A 209 -17.29 26.12 -12.29
N THR A 210 -18.55 25.90 -12.70
CA THR A 210 -18.88 24.86 -13.67
C THR A 210 -18.25 25.17 -15.03
N GLU A 211 -18.23 26.45 -15.41
CA GLU A 211 -17.57 26.89 -16.64
C GLU A 211 -16.05 26.77 -16.54
N LEU A 212 -15.44 27.21 -15.43
CA LEU A 212 -14.00 27.02 -15.19
C LEU A 212 -13.60 25.53 -15.25
N ASN A 213 -14.44 24.64 -14.71
CA ASN A 213 -14.21 23.21 -14.83
C ASN A 213 -14.20 22.75 -16.30
N LYS A 214 -15.08 23.26 -17.17
CA LYS A 214 -15.04 22.94 -18.60
C LYS A 214 -13.77 23.47 -19.27
N ASN A 215 -13.39 24.72 -18.98
CA ASN A 215 -12.17 25.32 -19.53
C ASN A 215 -10.94 24.47 -19.20
N VAL A 216 -10.86 23.88 -18.00
CA VAL A 216 -9.77 22.96 -17.64
C VAL A 216 -9.70 21.76 -18.59
N TYR A 217 -10.82 21.12 -18.94
CA TYR A 217 -10.81 20.03 -19.94
C TYR A 217 -10.45 20.56 -21.34
N GLU A 218 -10.89 21.77 -21.68
CA GLU A 218 -10.57 22.41 -22.96
C GLU A 218 -9.06 22.64 -23.11
N PHE A 219 -8.39 23.13 -22.06
CA PHE A 219 -6.93 23.34 -22.07
C PHE A 219 -6.17 22.06 -22.45
N HIS A 220 -6.55 20.91 -21.86
CA HIS A 220 -5.96 19.62 -22.22
C HIS A 220 -6.30 19.17 -23.63
N SER A 221 -7.54 19.39 -24.09
CA SER A 221 -7.97 18.95 -25.42
C SER A 221 -7.39 19.78 -26.56
N THR A 222 -7.05 21.04 -26.30
CA THR A 222 -6.54 22.01 -27.28
C THR A 222 -5.05 22.29 -27.14
N ASP A 223 -4.40 21.70 -26.12
CA ASP A 223 -3.01 21.99 -25.75
C ASP A 223 -2.77 23.48 -25.47
N ASP A 224 -3.77 24.15 -24.88
CA ASP A 224 -3.67 25.58 -24.56
C ASP A 224 -2.85 25.78 -23.28
N HIS A 225 -1.65 26.31 -23.47
CA HIS A 225 -0.75 26.77 -22.40
C HIS A 225 -0.60 28.30 -22.37
N GLU A 226 -1.17 29.00 -23.34
CA GLU A 226 -0.86 30.41 -23.63
C GLU A 226 -1.95 31.36 -23.17
N SER A 227 -3.22 30.93 -23.15
CA SER A 227 -4.28 31.81 -22.67
C SER A 227 -4.05 32.20 -21.21
N PRO A 228 -4.39 33.44 -20.80
CA PRO A 228 -4.12 33.90 -19.44
C PRO A 228 -4.74 33.02 -18.34
N LEU A 229 -5.87 32.38 -18.61
CA LEU A 229 -6.49 31.43 -17.67
C LEU A 229 -5.76 30.08 -17.65
N ALA A 230 -5.32 29.58 -18.81
CA ALA A 230 -4.51 28.37 -18.88
C ALA A 230 -3.17 28.55 -18.15
N GLN A 231 -2.50 29.70 -18.30
CA GLN A 231 -1.27 30.01 -17.58
C GLN A 231 -1.45 29.92 -16.06
N ILE A 232 -2.58 30.39 -15.52
CA ILE A 232 -2.90 30.26 -14.09
C ILE A 232 -3.06 28.78 -13.70
N TYR A 233 -3.81 28.02 -14.50
CA TYR A 233 -4.02 26.59 -14.26
C TYR A 233 -2.71 25.82 -14.25
N TRP A 234 -1.90 25.93 -15.31
CA TRP A 234 -0.65 25.20 -15.45
C TRP A 234 0.37 25.57 -14.37
N THR A 235 0.51 26.86 -14.06
CA THR A 235 1.41 27.33 -12.99
C THR A 235 1.01 26.74 -11.62
N CYS A 236 -0.27 26.81 -11.25
CA CYS A 236 -0.72 26.27 -9.97
C CYS A 236 -0.71 24.72 -9.94
N ARG A 237 -0.89 24.06 -11.08
CA ARG A 237 -0.68 22.62 -11.22
C ARG A 237 0.77 22.25 -10.94
N GLU A 238 1.73 22.95 -11.55
CA GLU A 238 3.16 22.76 -11.29
C GLU A 238 3.51 22.99 -9.82
N TRP A 239 2.95 24.02 -9.18
CA TRP A 239 3.14 24.24 -7.74
C TRP A 239 2.69 23.06 -6.89
N SER A 240 1.62 22.37 -7.31
CA SER A 240 1.12 21.19 -6.60
C SER A 240 2.10 20.01 -6.73
N TYR A 241 2.64 19.76 -7.91
CA TYR A 241 3.63 18.71 -8.12
C TYR A 241 4.96 19.01 -7.42
N ALA A 242 5.44 20.26 -7.45
CA ALA A 242 6.64 20.65 -6.69
C ALA A 242 6.45 20.43 -5.17
N TYR A 243 5.28 20.74 -4.64
CA TYR A 243 4.92 20.44 -3.25
C TYR A 243 4.90 18.92 -2.96
N PHE A 244 4.38 18.11 -3.89
CA PHE A 244 4.40 16.66 -3.75
C PHE A 244 5.83 16.11 -3.76
N ASP A 245 6.67 16.54 -4.68
CA ASP A 245 8.07 16.10 -4.79
C ASP A 245 8.86 16.43 -3.52
N GLU A 246 8.73 17.65 -3.00
CA GLU A 246 9.37 18.05 -1.74
C GLU A 246 8.90 17.18 -0.57
N PHE A 247 7.59 16.97 -0.47
CA PHE A 247 7.02 16.14 0.59
C PHE A 247 7.48 14.68 0.49
N TYR A 248 7.49 14.10 -0.72
CA TYR A 248 7.91 12.73 -0.95
C TYR A 248 9.40 12.52 -0.68
N ALA A 249 10.24 13.48 -1.08
CA ALA A 249 11.65 13.49 -0.72
C ALA A 249 11.84 13.53 0.80
N ARG A 250 11.08 14.36 1.51
CA ARG A 250 11.12 14.48 2.98
C ARG A 250 10.79 13.15 3.67
N ILE A 251 9.78 12.42 3.21
CA ILE A 251 9.43 11.12 3.79
C ILE A 251 10.21 9.95 3.18
N GLY A 252 11.10 10.20 2.23
CA GLY A 252 11.93 9.18 1.56
C GLY A 252 11.13 8.18 0.73
N THR A 253 10.05 8.63 0.08
CA THR A 253 9.34 7.86 -0.96
C THR A 253 9.65 8.43 -2.34
N LYS A 254 9.43 7.65 -3.39
CA LYS A 254 9.74 8.02 -4.78
C LYS A 254 8.66 7.48 -5.71
N PHE A 255 8.36 8.25 -6.75
CA PHE A 255 7.49 7.81 -7.85
C PHE A 255 8.25 7.90 -9.16
N GLU A 256 8.09 6.87 -9.99
CA GLU A 256 8.64 6.84 -11.34
C GLU A 256 7.76 7.63 -12.31
N LYS A 257 6.45 7.57 -12.11
CA LYS A 257 5.48 8.18 -13.02
C LYS A 257 4.22 8.64 -12.30
N TYR A 258 3.73 9.80 -12.71
CA TYR A 258 2.39 10.28 -12.39
C TYR A 258 1.47 9.98 -13.58
N TYR A 259 0.29 9.44 -13.29
CA TYR A 259 -0.82 9.29 -14.21
C TYR A 259 -1.89 10.31 -13.83
N PRO A 260 -1.81 11.55 -14.30
CA PRO A 260 -2.88 12.50 -14.07
C PRO A 260 -4.18 12.04 -14.76
N GLU A 261 -5.33 12.30 -14.14
CA GLU A 261 -6.63 11.99 -14.73
C GLU A 261 -6.82 12.60 -16.13
N SER A 262 -6.25 13.77 -16.41
CA SER A 262 -6.23 14.37 -17.75
C SER A 262 -5.66 13.46 -18.84
N GLN A 263 -4.69 12.61 -18.50
CA GLN A 263 -4.04 11.69 -19.44
C GLN A 263 -4.79 10.36 -19.55
N THR A 264 -5.37 9.86 -18.46
CA THR A 264 -6.08 8.57 -18.48
C THR A 264 -7.52 8.70 -18.99
N ALA A 265 -8.16 9.86 -18.79
CA ALA A 265 -9.56 10.08 -19.13
C ALA A 265 -9.88 9.85 -20.62
N PRO A 266 -9.07 10.34 -21.60
CA PRO A 266 -9.36 10.10 -23.02
C PRO A 266 -9.30 8.63 -23.41
N LEU A 267 -8.32 7.89 -22.88
CA LEU A 267 -8.19 6.44 -23.10
C LEU A 267 -9.38 5.70 -22.49
N GLY A 268 -9.72 6.04 -21.25
CA GLY A 268 -10.86 5.46 -20.55
C GLY A 268 -12.20 5.70 -21.27
N LEU A 269 -12.44 6.93 -21.70
CA LEU A 269 -13.63 7.30 -22.48
C LEU A 269 -13.75 6.46 -23.76
N LYS A 270 -12.65 6.39 -24.53
CA LYS A 270 -12.60 5.60 -25.77
C LYS A 270 -12.85 4.11 -25.49
N THR A 271 -12.17 3.53 -24.50
CA THR A 271 -12.31 2.13 -24.15
C THR A 271 -13.74 1.78 -23.73
N VAL A 272 -14.38 2.62 -22.90
CA VAL A 272 -15.78 2.40 -22.50
C VAL A 272 -16.71 2.46 -23.71
N GLN A 273 -16.53 3.43 -24.61
CA GLN A 273 -17.33 3.57 -25.83
C GLN A 273 -17.20 2.35 -26.77
N GLU A 274 -15.99 1.81 -26.94
CA GLU A 274 -15.73 0.63 -27.76
C GLU A 274 -16.43 -0.65 -27.25
N HIS A 275 -16.81 -0.67 -25.97
CA HIS A 275 -17.47 -1.82 -25.32
C HIS A 275 -18.94 -1.56 -24.97
N VAL A 276 -19.56 -0.52 -25.54
CA VAL A 276 -21.01 -0.33 -25.45
C VAL A 276 -21.73 -1.41 -26.26
N GLY A 277 -22.75 -2.03 -25.68
CA GLY A 277 -23.51 -3.13 -26.25
C GLY A 277 -22.97 -4.52 -25.91
N THR A 278 -21.75 -4.61 -25.37
CA THR A 278 -21.16 -5.87 -24.88
C THR A 278 -20.97 -5.86 -23.37
N VAL A 279 -20.35 -4.82 -22.83
CA VAL A 279 -20.04 -4.70 -21.39
C VAL A 279 -20.81 -3.55 -20.75
N TYR A 280 -20.91 -2.43 -21.47
CA TYR A 280 -21.63 -1.24 -21.02
C TYR A 280 -22.94 -1.07 -21.78
N ALA A 281 -23.92 -0.43 -21.16
CA ALA A 281 -25.23 -0.15 -21.74
C ALA A 281 -25.55 1.34 -21.69
N GLU A 282 -26.28 1.83 -22.69
CA GLU A 282 -26.88 3.15 -22.62
C GLU A 282 -28.07 3.17 -21.66
N SER A 283 -28.14 4.19 -20.81
CA SER A 283 -29.25 4.42 -19.89
C SER A 283 -29.45 5.91 -19.67
N ASN A 284 -30.61 6.44 -20.10
CA ASN A 284 -30.99 7.85 -19.96
C ASN A 284 -29.91 8.84 -20.49
N GLY A 285 -29.30 8.52 -21.63
CA GLY A 285 -28.25 9.31 -22.26
C GLY A 285 -26.85 9.17 -21.63
N ALA A 286 -26.72 8.39 -20.54
CA ALA A 286 -25.44 8.02 -19.94
C ALA A 286 -25.02 6.61 -20.38
N ILE A 287 -23.75 6.26 -20.21
CA ILE A 287 -23.23 4.89 -20.40
C ILE A 287 -22.90 4.31 -19.03
N VAL A 288 -23.47 3.14 -18.73
CA VAL A 288 -23.42 2.49 -17.42
C VAL A 288 -22.90 1.06 -17.53
N PHE A 289 -22.28 0.57 -16.46
CA PHE A 289 -22.06 -0.86 -16.25
C PHE A 289 -23.09 -1.36 -15.24
N ASP A 290 -23.88 -2.37 -15.62
CA ASP A 290 -24.82 -3.01 -14.71
C ASP A 290 -24.12 -4.09 -13.86
N GLY A 291 -23.76 -3.72 -12.64
CA GLY A 291 -23.16 -4.64 -11.68
C GLY A 291 -24.14 -5.68 -11.10
N GLY A 292 -25.45 -5.55 -11.35
CA GLY A 292 -26.49 -6.33 -10.67
C GLY A 292 -26.32 -7.84 -10.83
N GLU A 293 -25.95 -8.31 -12.02
CA GLU A 293 -25.70 -9.73 -12.31
C GLU A 293 -24.52 -10.32 -11.50
N TYR A 294 -23.65 -9.46 -10.99
CA TYR A 294 -22.48 -9.81 -10.20
C TYR A 294 -22.65 -9.50 -8.70
N GLY A 295 -23.85 -9.11 -8.26
CA GLY A 295 -24.12 -8.68 -6.90
C GLY A 295 -23.48 -7.31 -6.56
N LEU A 296 -23.22 -6.48 -7.56
CA LEU A 296 -22.64 -5.14 -7.44
C LEU A 296 -23.64 -4.05 -7.84
N HIS A 297 -23.32 -2.80 -7.54
CA HIS A 297 -24.15 -1.65 -7.95
C HIS A 297 -23.94 -1.29 -9.43
N THR A 298 -25.00 -0.86 -10.10
CA THR A 298 -24.90 -0.18 -11.39
C THR A 298 -24.19 1.17 -11.22
N ARG A 299 -23.18 1.44 -12.04
CA ARG A 299 -22.44 2.73 -12.02
C ARG A 299 -22.36 3.36 -13.40
N VAL A 300 -22.32 4.68 -13.42
CA VAL A 300 -22.15 5.49 -14.63
C VAL A 300 -20.66 5.62 -14.92
N PHE A 301 -20.26 5.35 -16.16
CA PHE A 301 -18.88 5.51 -16.64
C PHE A 301 -18.75 6.76 -17.53
N ILE A 302 -19.80 7.09 -18.28
CA ILE A 302 -19.88 8.32 -19.08
C ILE A 302 -21.24 8.97 -18.78
N ASN A 303 -21.21 10.24 -18.38
CA ASN A 303 -22.45 10.95 -18.01
C ASN A 303 -23.26 11.37 -19.24
N SER A 304 -24.46 11.93 -19.02
CA SER A 304 -25.35 12.39 -20.09
C SER A 304 -24.82 13.57 -20.93
N SER A 305 -23.72 14.20 -20.51
CA SER A 305 -23.00 15.22 -21.28
C SER A 305 -21.85 14.63 -22.10
N GLY A 306 -21.68 13.31 -22.13
CA GLY A 306 -20.60 12.62 -22.85
C GLY A 306 -19.23 12.70 -22.18
N LEU A 307 -19.15 13.14 -20.91
CA LEU A 307 -17.89 13.29 -20.18
C LEU A 307 -17.60 12.04 -19.32
N PRO A 308 -16.32 11.62 -19.22
CA PRO A 308 -15.94 10.48 -18.39
C PRO A 308 -16.12 10.80 -16.90
N THR A 309 -16.71 9.85 -16.16
CA THR A 309 -16.73 9.85 -14.69
C THR A 309 -15.41 9.26 -14.15
N TYR A 310 -15.25 9.18 -12.82
CA TYR A 310 -14.08 8.53 -12.21
C TYR A 310 -13.94 7.08 -12.68
N GLU A 311 -15.05 6.34 -12.78
CA GLU A 311 -15.08 4.96 -13.27
C GLU A 311 -14.36 4.79 -14.62
N ALA A 312 -14.66 5.65 -15.60
CA ALA A 312 -13.99 5.60 -16.90
C ALA A 312 -12.50 6.00 -16.81
N LYS A 313 -12.14 6.95 -15.95
CA LYS A 313 -10.74 7.37 -15.76
C LYS A 313 -9.89 6.24 -15.20
N ASP A 314 -10.41 5.48 -14.25
CA ASP A 314 -9.76 4.29 -13.69
C ASP A 314 -9.67 3.14 -14.68
N VAL A 315 -10.65 2.97 -15.59
CA VAL A 315 -10.51 2.08 -16.75
C VAL A 315 -9.31 2.50 -17.60
N GLY A 316 -9.22 3.79 -17.94
CA GLY A 316 -8.08 4.33 -18.68
C GLY A 316 -6.74 4.08 -17.99
N LEU A 317 -6.68 4.30 -16.67
CA LEU A 317 -5.51 4.05 -15.84
C LEU A 317 -5.09 2.57 -15.87
N ALA A 318 -6.03 1.65 -15.68
CA ALA A 318 -5.73 0.21 -15.67
C ALA A 318 -5.16 -0.25 -17.01
N ILE A 319 -5.75 0.19 -18.12
CA ILE A 319 -5.26 -0.10 -19.47
C ILE A 319 -3.89 0.54 -19.72
N GLN A 320 -3.68 1.78 -19.30
CA GLN A 320 -2.40 2.47 -19.51
C GLN A 320 -1.27 1.80 -18.71
N LYS A 321 -1.49 1.44 -17.44
CA LYS A 321 -0.50 0.68 -16.64
C LYS A 321 -0.18 -0.66 -17.28
N TRP A 322 -1.17 -1.33 -17.86
CA TRP A 322 -0.94 -2.59 -18.57
C TRP A 322 -0.11 -2.40 -19.83
N GLN A 323 -0.39 -1.36 -20.63
CA GLN A 323 0.39 -1.02 -21.82
C GLN A 323 1.83 -0.63 -21.49
N ASP A 324 2.04 0.09 -20.38
CA ASP A 324 3.36 0.55 -19.99
C ASP A 324 4.26 -0.57 -19.45
N TYR A 325 3.70 -1.52 -18.69
CA TYR A 325 4.51 -2.47 -17.91
C TYR A 325 4.23 -3.95 -18.17
N HIS A 326 3.07 -4.33 -18.73
CA HIS A 326 2.65 -5.73 -18.86
C HIS A 326 2.91 -6.55 -17.58
N PHE A 327 2.49 -6.00 -16.45
CA PHE A 327 2.93 -6.45 -15.13
C PHE A 327 2.46 -7.86 -14.76
N ASP A 328 3.32 -8.60 -14.04
CA ASP A 328 2.94 -9.87 -13.41
C ASP A 328 2.05 -9.63 -12.19
N ARG A 329 2.25 -8.50 -11.50
CA ARG A 329 1.46 -8.09 -10.34
C ARG A 329 1.25 -6.58 -10.29
N SER A 330 0.11 -6.17 -9.76
CA SER A 330 -0.21 -4.79 -9.48
C SER A 330 -0.83 -4.70 -8.09
N VAL A 331 -0.47 -3.66 -7.34
CA VAL A 331 -1.05 -3.35 -6.03
C VAL A 331 -1.60 -1.94 -6.10
N ILE A 332 -2.85 -1.75 -5.71
CA ILE A 332 -3.49 -0.44 -5.61
C ILE A 332 -3.92 -0.24 -4.16
N ILE A 333 -3.59 0.90 -3.55
CA ILE A 333 -3.91 1.21 -2.15
C ILE A 333 -4.82 2.44 -2.06
N THR A 334 -6.07 2.25 -1.64
CA THR A 334 -7.05 3.35 -1.55
C THR A 334 -7.78 3.40 -0.21
N GLY A 335 -8.59 4.43 0.02
CA GLY A 335 -9.46 4.49 1.20
C GLY A 335 -10.54 3.40 1.21
N ASN A 336 -10.97 2.98 2.40
CA ASN A 336 -12.06 2.02 2.61
C ASN A 336 -13.40 2.49 2.01
N ASP A 337 -13.59 3.80 1.83
CA ASP A 337 -14.81 4.42 1.33
C ASP A 337 -15.08 4.14 -0.16
N ILE A 338 -14.07 3.70 -0.92
CA ILE A 338 -14.20 3.43 -2.36
C ILE A 338 -14.13 1.93 -2.73
N VAL A 339 -14.19 1.01 -1.75
CA VAL A 339 -14.15 -0.44 -2.01
C VAL A 339 -15.22 -0.89 -2.99
N GLU A 340 -16.48 -0.49 -2.77
CA GLU A 340 -17.60 -0.89 -3.66
C GLU A 340 -17.49 -0.23 -5.04
N TYR A 341 -16.86 0.94 -5.11
CA TYR A 341 -16.53 1.58 -6.38
C TYR A 341 -15.48 0.77 -7.16
N MET A 342 -14.36 0.41 -6.52
CA MET A 342 -13.28 -0.35 -7.16
C MET A 342 -13.73 -1.74 -7.60
N LYS A 343 -14.60 -2.41 -6.83
CA LYS A 343 -15.20 -3.69 -7.23
C LYS A 343 -15.94 -3.58 -8.57
N VAL A 344 -16.70 -2.51 -8.78
CA VAL A 344 -17.43 -2.28 -10.04
C VAL A 344 -16.47 -2.01 -11.19
N VAL A 345 -15.46 -1.15 -10.99
CA VAL A 345 -14.45 -0.86 -12.01
C VAL A 345 -13.71 -2.14 -12.42
N MET A 346 -13.17 -2.88 -11.45
CA MET A 346 -12.46 -4.15 -11.67
C MET A 346 -13.35 -5.18 -12.35
N LYS A 347 -14.61 -5.32 -11.94
CA LYS A 347 -15.54 -6.25 -12.57
C LYS A 347 -15.85 -5.87 -14.03
N SER A 348 -15.95 -4.57 -14.33
CA SER A 348 -16.15 -4.10 -15.71
C SER A 348 -14.92 -4.37 -16.59
N LEU A 349 -13.71 -4.13 -16.08
CA LEU A 349 -12.45 -4.41 -16.76
C LEU A 349 -12.27 -5.90 -17.05
N GLU A 350 -12.66 -6.77 -16.10
CA GLU A 350 -12.53 -8.23 -16.22
C GLU A 350 -13.26 -8.78 -17.45
N GLN A 351 -14.30 -8.10 -17.94
CA GLN A 351 -15.08 -8.54 -19.10
C GLN A 351 -14.31 -8.47 -20.43
N PHE A 352 -13.28 -7.63 -20.52
CA PHE A 352 -12.54 -7.40 -21.78
C PHE A 352 -11.02 -7.29 -21.63
N ALA A 353 -10.52 -7.11 -20.41
CA ALA A 353 -9.10 -7.04 -20.06
C ALA A 353 -8.82 -7.83 -18.76
N PRO A 354 -9.13 -9.15 -18.72
CA PRO A 354 -9.05 -9.95 -17.50
C PRO A 354 -7.66 -9.96 -16.85
N GLU A 355 -6.58 -9.87 -17.64
CA GLU A 355 -5.20 -9.86 -17.15
C GLU A 355 -4.91 -8.67 -16.22
N THR A 356 -5.49 -7.49 -16.52
CA THR A 356 -5.29 -6.29 -15.69
C THR A 356 -5.92 -6.45 -14.31
N VAL A 357 -6.92 -7.32 -14.19
CA VAL A 357 -7.66 -7.56 -12.95
C VAL A 357 -7.09 -8.74 -12.18
N VAL A 358 -6.86 -9.88 -12.83
CA VAL A 358 -6.31 -11.11 -12.21
C VAL A 358 -4.96 -10.84 -11.54
N ASN A 359 -4.14 -9.97 -12.16
CA ASN A 359 -2.83 -9.62 -11.62
C ASN A 359 -2.88 -8.45 -10.61
N THR A 360 -4.03 -7.81 -10.40
CA THR A 360 -4.17 -6.67 -9.49
C THR A 360 -4.75 -7.05 -8.14
N THR A 361 -4.07 -6.67 -7.06
CA THR A 361 -4.57 -6.72 -5.69
C THR A 361 -4.98 -5.32 -5.23
N HIS A 362 -6.27 -5.13 -4.95
CA HIS A 362 -6.78 -3.92 -4.31
C HIS A 362 -6.68 -4.04 -2.79
N MET A 363 -5.88 -3.16 -2.19
CA MET A 363 -5.74 -3.03 -0.75
C MET A 363 -6.34 -1.71 -0.29
N THR A 364 -6.76 -1.66 0.96
CA THR A 364 -7.37 -0.46 1.51
C THR A 364 -6.77 0.01 2.81
N HIS A 365 -7.13 1.22 3.22
CA HIS A 365 -6.81 1.77 4.52
C HIS A 365 -8.02 2.46 5.16
N GLY A 366 -8.05 2.46 6.50
CA GLY A 366 -9.03 3.21 7.26
C GLY A 366 -8.64 4.68 7.41
N GLN A 367 -9.40 5.39 8.25
CA GLN A 367 -9.14 6.79 8.53
C GLN A 367 -7.96 6.96 9.49
N VAL A 368 -7.08 7.92 9.19
CA VAL A 368 -6.05 8.37 10.13
C VAL A 368 -6.60 9.53 10.94
N LYS A 369 -6.60 9.39 12.27
CA LYS A 369 -7.10 10.37 13.24
C LYS A 369 -5.99 10.69 14.24
N LEU A 370 -5.92 11.94 14.70
CA LEU A 370 -5.18 12.26 15.93
C LEU A 370 -6.01 11.86 17.15
N SER A 371 -5.30 11.53 18.22
CA SER A 371 -5.79 11.49 19.59
C SER A 371 -6.73 12.66 19.92
N GLY A 372 -7.92 12.40 20.50
CA GLY A 372 -8.86 13.46 20.93
C GLY A 372 -10.12 13.66 20.06
N GLY A 373 -10.31 12.86 19.00
CA GLY A 373 -11.63 12.65 18.40
C GLY A 373 -12.26 13.82 17.63
N VAL A 374 -11.46 14.83 17.23
CA VAL A 374 -11.98 15.97 16.46
C VAL A 374 -12.43 15.51 15.07
N LYS A 375 -13.71 15.73 14.76
CA LYS A 375 -14.30 15.40 13.44
C LYS A 375 -13.76 16.36 12.37
N MET A 376 -13.09 15.81 11.37
CA MET A 376 -12.35 16.58 10.36
C MET A 376 -13.18 16.84 9.08
N SER A 377 -12.92 17.96 8.40
CA SER A 377 -13.57 18.32 7.13
C SER A 377 -12.66 19.17 6.24
N SER A 378 -12.35 18.65 5.04
CA SER A 378 -11.62 19.38 4.00
C SER A 378 -12.36 20.62 3.49
N ARG A 379 -13.70 20.58 3.48
CA ARG A 379 -14.56 21.72 3.08
C ARG A 379 -14.52 22.89 4.08
N LYS A 380 -14.22 22.61 5.35
CA LYS A 380 -14.11 23.61 6.42
C LYS A 380 -12.65 24.02 6.72
N GLY A 381 -11.68 23.50 5.94
CA GLY A 381 -10.26 23.76 6.18
C GLY A 381 -9.68 23.14 7.46
N ASN A 382 -10.44 22.28 8.15
CA ASN A 382 -10.03 21.65 9.41
C ASN A 382 -9.84 20.14 9.22
N PHE A 383 -8.80 19.78 8.48
CA PHE A 383 -8.39 18.39 8.26
C PHE A 383 -6.91 18.25 8.60
N LEU A 384 -6.55 17.06 9.08
CA LEU A 384 -5.18 16.75 9.45
C LEU A 384 -4.31 16.67 8.20
N ARG A 385 -3.45 17.66 8.00
CA ARG A 385 -2.48 17.64 6.90
C ARG A 385 -1.39 16.63 7.22
N ALA A 386 -0.78 16.08 6.18
CA ALA A 386 0.34 15.17 6.34
C ALA A 386 1.52 15.83 7.08
N VAL A 387 1.81 17.09 6.77
CA VAL A 387 2.86 17.87 7.45
C VAL A 387 2.57 18.06 8.94
N ASP A 388 1.30 18.22 9.34
CA ASP A 388 0.94 18.41 10.75
C ASP A 388 1.26 17.15 11.57
N VAL A 389 1.12 15.95 10.98
CA VAL A 389 1.51 14.68 11.61
C VAL A 389 3.02 14.62 11.83
N LEU A 390 3.81 15.00 10.83
CA LEU A 390 5.28 15.01 10.92
C LEU A 390 5.77 16.02 11.98
N GLU A 391 5.19 17.23 12.00
CA GLU A 391 5.55 18.27 12.97
C GLU A 391 5.13 17.90 14.40
N ALA A 392 3.98 17.25 14.58
CA ALA A 392 3.55 16.75 15.89
C ALA A 392 4.53 15.69 16.42
N ALA A 393 4.95 14.75 15.57
CA ALA A 393 5.96 13.74 15.93
C ALA A 393 7.31 14.38 16.26
N HIS A 394 7.76 15.34 15.46
CA HIS A 394 9.01 16.04 15.69
C HIS A 394 8.99 16.84 16.99
N THR A 395 7.88 17.51 17.29
CA THR A 395 7.70 18.25 18.55
C THR A 395 7.70 17.31 19.76
N ALA A 396 7.00 16.18 19.69
CA ALA A 396 7.04 15.16 20.74
C ALA A 396 8.45 14.57 20.92
N SER A 397 9.16 14.30 19.82
CA SER A 397 10.52 13.78 19.85
C SER A 397 11.49 14.76 20.53
N ARG A 398 11.40 16.06 20.21
CA ARG A 398 12.19 17.12 20.86
C ARG A 398 11.89 17.21 22.36
N ALA A 399 10.63 17.13 22.75
CA ALA A 399 10.22 17.12 24.15
C ALA A 399 10.79 15.90 24.92
N ALA A 400 10.95 14.76 24.23
CA ALA A 400 11.61 13.57 24.76
C ALA A 400 13.16 13.64 24.72
N GLY A 401 13.73 14.79 24.34
CA GLY A 401 15.18 15.03 24.30
C GLY A 401 15.87 14.61 23.01
N ASN A 402 15.13 14.42 21.91
CA ASN A 402 15.67 14.03 20.61
C ASN A 402 15.24 15.00 19.50
N ASP A 403 16.18 15.82 19.02
CA ASP A 403 15.97 16.79 17.94
C ASP A 403 16.51 16.23 16.61
N SER A 404 15.96 15.09 16.18
CA SER A 404 16.34 14.42 14.94
C SER A 404 15.11 14.10 14.10
N GLU A 405 15.01 14.76 12.94
CA GLU A 405 13.94 14.50 11.98
C GLU A 405 13.94 13.04 11.50
N THR A 406 15.09 12.39 11.43
CA THR A 406 15.20 10.96 11.07
C THR A 406 14.54 10.06 12.12
N ILE A 407 14.68 10.38 13.41
CA ILE A 407 14.11 9.60 14.51
C ILE A 407 12.60 9.84 14.60
N SER A 408 12.15 11.09 14.48
CA SER A 408 10.71 11.39 14.44
C SER A 408 10.02 10.83 13.19
N LEU A 409 10.67 10.84 12.02
CA LEU A 409 10.14 10.19 10.82
C LEU A 409 10.06 8.67 11.01
N GLY A 410 11.09 8.05 11.62
CA GLY A 410 11.06 6.64 11.98
C GLY A 410 9.91 6.28 12.91
N ALA A 411 9.61 7.15 13.88
CA ALA A 411 8.44 7.02 14.76
C ALA A 411 7.11 7.02 13.99
N VAL A 412 6.90 8.00 13.09
CA VAL A 412 5.69 8.08 12.25
C VAL A 412 5.56 6.85 11.36
N LYS A 413 6.61 6.51 10.61
CA LYS A 413 6.61 5.36 9.70
C LYS A 413 6.25 4.07 10.45
N TYR A 414 6.92 3.82 11.58
CA TYR A 414 6.66 2.62 12.36
C TYR A 414 5.25 2.60 12.98
N ALA A 415 4.77 3.74 13.48
CA ALA A 415 3.43 3.85 14.06
C ALA A 415 2.33 3.50 13.05
N PHE A 416 2.56 3.75 11.76
CA PHE A 416 1.65 3.36 10.68
C PHE A 416 1.85 1.91 10.24
N LEU A 417 3.09 1.47 10.07
CA LEU A 417 3.43 0.11 9.61
C LEU A 417 3.13 -0.99 10.63
N LYS A 418 3.09 -0.67 11.93
CA LYS A 418 2.73 -1.64 12.98
C LYS A 418 1.24 -1.98 12.99
N GLN A 419 0.41 -1.23 12.27
CA GLN A 419 -1.03 -1.41 12.21
C GLN A 419 -1.42 -2.42 11.13
N ARG A 420 -2.54 -3.11 11.33
CA ARG A 420 -3.12 -3.97 10.31
C ARG A 420 -3.60 -3.13 9.13
N VAL A 421 -3.17 -3.49 7.91
CA VAL A 421 -3.64 -2.85 6.67
C VAL A 421 -5.18 -2.97 6.58
N GLY A 422 -5.84 -1.89 6.16
CA GLY A 422 -7.30 -1.77 6.10
C GLY A 422 -7.97 -1.22 7.35
N GLY A 423 -7.28 -1.16 8.49
CA GLY A 423 -7.83 -0.64 9.75
C GLY A 423 -7.83 0.89 9.85
N ASP A 424 -8.72 1.44 10.69
CA ASP A 424 -8.63 2.82 11.18
C ASP A 424 -7.39 2.98 12.07
N ILE A 425 -6.77 4.16 12.05
CA ILE A 425 -5.54 4.46 12.79
C ILE A 425 -5.76 5.66 13.68
N VAL A 426 -5.54 5.45 14.97
CA VAL A 426 -5.42 6.53 15.95
C VAL A 426 -3.92 6.78 16.14
N TYR A 427 -3.46 7.93 15.66
CA TYR A 427 -2.08 8.35 15.78
C TYR A 427 -1.87 9.18 17.06
N GLU A 428 -0.96 8.71 17.89
CA GLU A 428 -0.57 9.27 19.18
C GLU A 428 0.92 9.70 19.09
N PRO A 429 1.23 10.99 18.90
CA PRO A 429 2.61 11.45 18.72
C PRO A 429 3.55 11.03 19.85
N ASP A 430 3.12 11.21 21.11
CA ASP A 430 3.93 10.90 22.30
C ASP A 430 4.22 9.39 22.43
N GLU A 431 3.24 8.52 22.10
CA GLU A 431 3.47 7.07 22.07
C GLU A 431 4.45 6.70 20.96
N SER A 432 4.30 7.32 19.77
CA SER A 432 5.09 6.97 18.60
C SER A 432 6.59 7.19 18.79
N VAL A 433 6.98 8.20 19.59
CA VAL A 433 8.37 8.58 19.84
C VAL A 433 9.00 7.90 21.06
N SER A 434 8.26 7.04 21.77
CA SER A 434 8.73 6.34 22.97
C SER A 434 10.02 5.53 22.70
N LEU A 435 10.95 5.52 23.66
CA LEU A 435 12.13 4.62 23.66
C LEU A 435 11.86 3.26 24.33
N GLN A 436 10.60 2.99 24.69
CA GLN A 436 10.17 1.74 25.31
C GLN A 436 9.00 1.14 24.52
N GLY A 437 8.90 -0.19 24.54
CA GLY A 437 7.79 -0.90 23.91
C GLY A 437 7.94 -1.04 22.39
N ASN A 438 6.82 -1.00 21.67
CA ASN A 438 6.75 -1.28 20.24
C ASN A 438 6.70 0.02 19.40
N SER A 439 7.85 0.68 19.26
CA SER A 439 8.00 1.98 18.59
C SER A 439 9.20 2.01 17.62
N GLY A 440 9.16 2.96 16.67
CA GLY A 440 10.25 3.18 15.71
C GLY A 440 11.59 3.52 16.38
N PRO A 441 11.64 4.50 17.31
CA PRO A 441 12.87 4.86 18.00
C PRO A 441 13.46 3.72 18.84
N TYR A 442 12.61 2.89 19.48
CA TYR A 442 13.09 1.71 20.20
C TYR A 442 13.79 0.72 19.27
N LEU A 443 13.22 0.46 18.07
CA LEU A 443 13.85 -0.43 17.09
C LEU A 443 15.16 0.13 16.53
N GLN A 444 15.22 1.45 16.27
CA GLN A 444 16.46 2.11 15.86
C GLN A 444 17.55 1.99 16.94
N TYR A 445 17.19 2.18 18.21
CA TYR A 445 18.09 1.98 19.34
C TYR A 445 18.55 0.51 19.47
N ALA A 446 17.62 -0.44 19.37
CA ALA A 446 17.94 -1.87 19.40
C ALA A 446 18.89 -2.28 18.28
N HIS A 447 18.68 -1.76 17.06
CA HIS A 447 19.57 -1.95 15.91
C HIS A 447 20.97 -1.37 16.19
N ALA A 448 21.07 -0.11 16.64
CA ALA A 448 22.36 0.49 16.98
C ALA A 448 23.14 -0.32 18.05
N ARG A 449 22.42 -0.84 19.05
CA ARG A 449 22.99 -1.71 20.07
C ARG A 449 23.50 -3.04 19.48
N ALA A 450 22.73 -3.66 18.57
CA ALA A 450 23.16 -4.87 17.87
C ALA A 450 24.43 -4.63 17.03
N CYS A 451 24.48 -3.54 16.26
CA CYS A 451 25.69 -3.15 15.51
C CYS A 451 26.89 -2.93 16.44
N SER A 452 26.70 -2.31 17.60
CA SER A 452 27.78 -2.15 18.59
C SER A 452 28.28 -3.49 19.13
N ILE A 453 27.40 -4.47 19.32
CA ILE A 453 27.80 -5.83 19.75
C ILE A 453 28.61 -6.51 18.66
N LEU A 454 28.14 -6.46 17.41
CA LEU A 454 28.87 -7.02 16.26
C LEU A 454 30.26 -6.39 16.09
N THR A 455 30.37 -5.08 16.25
CA THR A 455 31.65 -4.36 16.16
C THR A 455 32.62 -4.82 17.26
N LYS A 456 32.15 -4.98 18.49
CA LYS A 456 32.98 -5.46 19.62
C LYS A 456 33.30 -6.95 19.50
N GLY A 457 32.42 -7.72 18.86
CA GLY A 457 32.50 -9.16 18.69
C GLY A 457 33.12 -9.63 17.37
N ALA A 458 33.81 -8.76 16.63
CA ALA A 458 34.32 -9.05 15.28
C ALA A 458 35.21 -10.31 15.18
N ASN A 459 35.79 -10.78 16.29
CA ASN A 459 36.61 -11.99 16.37
C ASN A 459 35.95 -13.16 17.13
N ALA A 460 34.63 -13.12 17.34
CA ALA A 460 33.92 -14.20 18.02
C ALA A 460 33.89 -15.47 17.15
N ALA A 461 34.23 -16.62 17.74
CA ALA A 461 34.16 -17.90 17.05
C ALA A 461 32.69 -18.33 16.88
N ARG A 462 32.38 -18.98 15.74
CA ARG A 462 31.08 -19.63 15.52
C ARG A 462 30.88 -20.72 16.57
N PRO A 463 29.76 -20.72 17.32
CA PRO A 463 29.51 -21.76 18.30
C PRO A 463 29.23 -23.10 17.61
N HIS A 464 29.60 -24.21 18.25
CA HIS A 464 29.28 -25.56 17.80
C HIS A 464 28.02 -26.15 18.45
N MET A 465 27.65 -25.61 19.62
CA MET A 465 26.43 -25.97 20.35
C MET A 465 25.74 -24.68 20.77
N LEU A 466 24.41 -24.66 20.66
CA LEU A 466 23.59 -23.51 20.98
C LEU A 466 23.09 -23.60 22.43
N GLN A 467 23.25 -22.50 23.17
CA GLN A 467 22.52 -22.29 24.42
C GLN A 467 21.02 -22.11 24.13
N PRO A 468 20.14 -22.37 25.12
CA PRO A 468 18.68 -22.24 24.91
C PRO A 468 18.25 -20.89 24.31
N ALA A 469 18.81 -19.77 24.80
CA ALA A 469 18.49 -18.44 24.28
C ALA A 469 18.99 -18.20 22.85
N GLU A 470 20.14 -18.77 22.47
CA GLU A 470 20.69 -18.66 21.11
C GLU A 470 19.82 -19.45 20.12
N ARG A 471 19.35 -20.63 20.56
CA ARG A 471 18.42 -21.45 19.80
C ARG A 471 17.06 -20.75 19.60
N GLN A 472 16.55 -20.11 20.65
CA GLN A 472 15.33 -19.30 20.57
C GLN A 472 15.48 -18.10 19.62
N LEU A 473 16.66 -17.49 19.55
CA LEU A 473 16.93 -16.41 18.61
C LEU A 473 16.99 -16.93 17.16
N LEU A 474 17.77 -17.98 16.91
CA LEU A 474 17.95 -18.53 15.56
C LEU A 474 16.68 -19.16 14.97
N THR A 475 15.77 -19.63 15.82
CA THR A 475 14.46 -20.09 15.33
C THR A 475 13.57 -18.92 14.89
N LYS A 476 13.73 -17.73 15.46
CA LYS A 476 12.96 -16.52 15.07
C LYS A 476 13.49 -15.86 13.79
N ILE A 477 14.80 -15.96 13.54
CA ILE A 477 15.46 -15.63 12.27
C ILE A 477 15.02 -16.64 11.21
#